data_AF-A0A848X5S7-F1
#
_entry.id   AF-A0A848X5S7-F1
#
_cell.length_a   1.000
_cell.length_b   1.000
_cell.length_c   1.000
_cell.angle_alpha   90.00
_cell.angle_beta   90.00
_cell.angle_gamma   90.00
#
_symmetry.space_group_name_H-M   'P 1'
#
loop_
_entity.id
_entity.type
_entity.pdbx_description
1 polymer ?
#
loop_
_entity_poly.entity_id
_entity_poly.type
_entity_poly.pdbx_seq_one_letter_code
_entity_poly.pdbx_strand_id
1 'polypeptide(L)' 'MKLSWKYLIMSLLAMATLGFAEYRGWTPSSVTPAAEPLPQSVRDNPGAYRAHYVRTSRYVGGK' A
#
# COMPACT_ATOMS: atom_id res chain seq x y z
N MET A 1 -1.39 -21.52 37.59
CA MET A 1 -1.55 -20.24 36.87
C MET A 1 -3.00 -20.09 36.43
N LYS A 2 -3.68 -18.99 36.76
CA LYS A 2 -5.00 -18.69 36.21
C LYS A 2 -4.83 -17.90 34.92
N LEU A 3 -5.27 -18.46 33.80
CA LEU A 3 -5.26 -17.77 32.52
C LEU A 3 -6.41 -16.75 32.51
N SER A 4 -6.09 -15.47 32.38
CA SER A 4 -7.11 -14.43 32.32
C SER A 4 -7.58 -14.26 30.87
N TRP A 5 -8.88 -14.46 30.67
CA TRP A 5 -9.56 -14.43 29.37
C TRP A 5 -9.29 -13.14 28.59
N LYS A 6 -9.13 -12.02 29.31
CA LYS A 6 -8.83 -10.70 28.71
C LYS A 6 -7.52 -10.74 27.92
N TYR A 7 -6.48 -11.36 28.48
CA TYR A 7 -5.19 -11.48 27.80
C TYR A 7 -5.28 -12.43 26.61
N LEU A 8 -6.07 -13.49 26.72
CA LEU A 8 -6.26 -14.45 25.64
C LEU A 8 -6.88 -13.80 24.40
N ILE A 9 -7.93 -13.00 24.59
CA ILE A 9 -8.53 -12.22 23.50
C ILE A 9 -7.52 -11.24 22.92
N MET A 10 -6.83 -10.46 23.77
CA MET A 10 -5.88 -9.46 23.31
C MET A 10 -4.78 -10.08 22.45
N SER A 11 -4.25 -11.23 22.86
CA SER A 11 -3.24 -11.97 22.11
C SER A 11 -3.78 -12.50 20.77
N LEU A 12 -5.01 -13.03 20.75
CA LEU A 12 -5.68 -13.45 19.52
C LEU A 12 -5.88 -12.29 18.55
N LEU A 13 -6.30 -11.14 19.05
CA LEU A 13 -6.56 -9.95 18.25
C LEU A 13 -5.25 -9.36 17.70
N ALA A 14 -4.19 -9.36 18.51
CA ALA A 14 -2.85 -8.99 18.07
C ALA A 14 -2.30 -9.93 16.98
N MET A 15 -2.44 -11.25 17.15
CA MET A 15 -2.01 -12.22 16.13
C MET A 15 -2.82 -12.07 14.83
N ALA A 16 -4.14 -11.89 14.92
CA ALA A 16 -5.00 -11.72 13.75
C ALA A 16 -4.65 -10.45 12.96
N THR A 17 -4.40 -9.33 13.64
CA THR A 17 -4.01 -8.07 12.99
C THR A 17 -2.64 -8.16 12.34
N LEU A 18 -1.67 -8.82 12.99
CA LEU A 18 -0.36 -9.09 12.40
C LEU A 18 -0.44 -10.00 11.17
N GLY A 19 -1.14 -11.13 11.26
CA GLY A 19 -1.28 -12.05 10.13
C GLY A 19 -2.00 -11.40 8.94
N PHE A 20 -2.99 -10.55 9.23
CA PHE A 20 -3.68 -9.79 8.21
C PHE A 20 -2.77 -8.75 7.53
N ALA A 21 -1.98 -8.00 8.31
CA ALA A 21 -1.00 -7.05 7.79
C ALA A 21 0.08 -7.73 6.94
N GLU A 22 0.52 -8.93 7.33
CA GLU A 22 1.50 -9.70 6.55
C GLU A 22 0.92 -10.19 5.22
N TYR A 23 -0.33 -10.64 5.22
CA TYR A 23 -0.98 -11.14 4.01
C TYR A 23 -1.28 -10.04 2.97
N ARG A 24 -1.73 -8.85 3.43
CA ARG A 24 -2.18 -7.77 2.54
C ARG A 24 -1.20 -6.60 2.41
N GLY A 25 -0.18 -6.55 3.26
CA GLY A 25 0.67 -5.38 3.48
C GLY A 25 0.18 -4.46 4.61
N TRP A 26 1.12 -3.67 5.15
CA TRP A 26 0.88 -2.74 6.27
C TRP A 26 0.07 -1.49 5.92
N THR A 27 -0.25 -1.29 4.64
CA THR A 27 -1.00 -0.12 4.17
C THR A 27 -2.42 -0.56 3.75
N PRO A 28 -3.49 0.12 4.20
CA PRO A 28 -4.86 -0.23 3.79
C PRO A 28 -5.11 -0.06 2.28
N SER A 29 -4.34 0.81 1.64
CA SER A 29 -4.38 1.10 0.20
C SER A 29 -3.18 0.47 -0.51
N SER A 30 -3.41 -0.12 -1.69
CA SER A 30 -2.34 -0.56 -2.58
C SER A 30 -1.44 0.63 -2.93
N VAL A 31 -0.14 0.51 -2.66
CA VAL A 31 0.88 1.48 -3.11
C VAL A 31 1.09 1.44 -4.62
N THR A 32 0.69 0.33 -5.26
CA THR A 32 0.67 0.21 -6.72
C THR A 32 -0.69 0.69 -7.22
N PRO A 33 -0.76 1.78 -8.00
CA PRO A 33 -1.98 2.16 -8.68
C PRO A 33 -2.34 1.07 -9.69
N ALA A 34 -3.36 0.26 -9.39
CA ALA A 34 -3.79 -0.84 -10.26
C ALA A 34 -4.63 -0.37 -11.48
N ALA A 35 -4.81 0.94 -11.68
CA ALA A 35 -5.87 1.44 -12.55
C ALA A 35 -5.52 2.65 -13.45
N GLU A 36 -4.28 3.16 -13.44
CA GLU A 36 -3.88 4.18 -14.41
C GLU A 36 -3.00 3.56 -15.50
N PRO A 37 -3.12 3.99 -16.77
CA PRO A 37 -2.16 3.63 -17.82
C PRO A 37 -0.83 4.31 -17.50
N LEU A 38 -0.11 3.77 -16.52
CA LEU A 38 1.25 4.16 -16.25
C LEU A 38 2.06 3.82 -17.52
N PRO A 39 2.94 4.73 -17.96
CA PRO A 39 3.86 4.41 -19.04
C PRO A 39 4.58 3.10 -18.68
N GLN A 40 4.64 2.18 -19.64
CA GLN A 40 5.23 0.85 -19.44
C GLN A 40 6.76 0.95 -19.43
N SER A 41 7.30 1.99 -20.09
CA SER A 41 8.72 2.29 -20.13
C SER A 41 9.01 3.80 -20.04
N VAL A 42 10.24 4.13 -19.61
CA VAL A 42 10.79 5.51 -19.63
C VAL A 42 10.70 6.15 -21.01
N ARG A 43 10.64 5.34 -22.08
CA ARG A 43 10.49 5.82 -23.45
C ARG A 43 9.09 6.33 -23.76
N ASP A 44 8.07 5.77 -23.12
CA ASP A 44 6.67 6.15 -23.37
C ASP A 44 6.38 7.53 -22.81
N ASN A 45 7.01 7.89 -21.69
CA ASN A 45 6.97 9.25 -21.16
C ASN A 45 8.15 9.54 -20.22
N PRO A 46 9.29 10.09 -20.72
CA PRO A 46 10.45 10.39 -19.88
C PRO A 46 10.17 11.47 -18.82
N GLY A 47 9.07 12.23 -18.97
CA GLY A 47 8.62 13.22 -17.99
C GLY A 47 7.88 12.63 -16.79
N ALA A 48 7.29 11.43 -16.93
CA ALA A 48 6.49 10.78 -15.89
C ALA A 48 7.32 10.05 -14.81
N TYR A 49 8.55 9.64 -15.13
CA TYR A 49 9.44 8.94 -14.18
C TYR A 49 10.31 9.89 -13.35
N ARG A 50 10.16 11.20 -13.52
CA ARG A 50 10.85 12.15 -12.66
C ARG A 50 10.23 12.09 -11.27
N ALA A 51 11.06 11.92 -10.24
CA ALA A 51 10.59 11.92 -8.86
C ALA A 51 9.83 13.22 -8.58
N HIS A 52 8.52 13.11 -8.36
CA HIS A 52 7.69 14.25 -8.01
C HIS A 52 7.81 14.51 -6.51
N TYR A 53 8.51 15.57 -6.12
CA TYR A 53 8.52 16.08 -4.73
C TYR A 53 7.23 16.81 -4.35
N VAL A 54 6.16 16.65 -5.13
CA VAL A 54 4.87 17.34 -4.96
C VAL A 54 3.76 16.28 -4.98
N ARG A 55 2.80 16.42 -4.06
CA ARG A 55 1.72 15.45 -3.77
C ARG A 55 0.68 15.26 -4.89
N THR A 56 0.86 15.89 -6.04
CA THR A 56 -0.11 15.95 -7.16
C THR A 56 0.55 15.50 -8.44
N SER A 57 -0.07 14.54 -9.14
CA SER A 57 0.34 14.15 -10.49
C SER A 57 0.05 15.31 -11.44
N ARG A 58 1.01 15.65 -12.30
CA ARG A 58 0.83 16.66 -13.37
C ARG A 58 0.54 16.01 -14.72
N TYR A 59 0.17 14.73 -14.73
CA TYR A 59 -0.09 14.01 -15.96
C TYR A 59 -1.58 14.10 -16.31
N VAL A 60 -1.89 14.90 -17.33
CA VAL A 60 -3.23 15.03 -17.92
C VAL A 60 -3.06 14.83 -19.44
N GLY A 61 -2.85 13.58 -19.85
CA GLY A 61 -2.82 13.16 -21.25
C GLY A 61 -1.48 13.37 -21.97
N GLY A 62 -0.92 12.27 -22.47
CA GLY A 62 0.06 12.25 -23.56
C GLY A 62 -0.65 11.99 -24.89
N LYS A 63 -0.03 12.41 -26.00
CA LYS A 63 -0.55 12.31 -27.38
C LYS A 63 -1.14 10.94 -27.73
#